data_AF-A0A0P9XC51-F1
#
_entry.id   AF-A0A0P9XC51-F1
#
_cell.length_a   1.000
_cell.length_b   1.000
_cell.length_c   1.000
_cell.angle_alpha   90.00
_cell.angle_beta   90.00
_cell.angle_gamma   90.00
#
_symmetry.space_group_name_H-M   'P 1'
#
loop_
_entity.id
_entity.type
_entity.pdbx_description
1 polymer ?
#
loop_
_entity_poly.entity_id
_entity_poly.type
_entity_poly.pdbx_seq_one_letter_code
_entity_poly.pdbx_strand_id
1 'polypeptide(L)'
;MKKFAIAAATATALTLTMANAAFAQTSAQAPMVLAANTTTQEVKEDTSDTWITTKVKADLLTEKGIPGSDIKVETNKGVVSLSSMVKVTEAQKNTAVAITKKIKGVKDVSAAGLKAE
;
A
#
# COMPACT_ATOMS: atom_id res chain seq x y z
N MET A 1 -38.02 23.12 -15.58
CA MET A 1 -38.51 23.88 -14.40
C MET A 1 -38.32 22.96 -13.19
N LYS A 2 -37.55 23.23 -12.14
CA LYS A 2 -37.18 24.48 -11.49
C LYS A 2 -35.72 24.45 -11.03
N LYS A 3 -35.15 25.64 -11.10
CA LYS A 3 -33.84 26.10 -10.62
C LYS A 3 -34.05 26.58 -9.18
N PHE A 4 -33.22 26.16 -8.24
CA PHE A 4 -33.17 26.74 -6.90
C PHE A 4 -31.72 27.10 -6.59
N ALA A 5 -31.42 28.38 -6.77
CA ALA A 5 -30.28 29.03 -6.18
C ALA A 5 -30.63 29.41 -4.75
N ILE A 6 -29.74 29.14 -3.80
CA ILE A 6 -29.69 29.85 -2.52
C ILE A 6 -28.28 30.41 -2.39
N ALA A 7 -28.23 31.74 -2.37
CA ALA A 7 -27.09 32.57 -2.05
C ALA A 7 -27.16 32.98 -0.57
N ALA A 8 -25.99 33.29 0.01
CA ALA A 8 -25.71 34.20 1.14
C ALA A 8 -24.52 33.64 1.92
N ALA A 9 -23.33 34.27 1.85
CA ALA A 9 -22.85 35.29 2.80
C ALA A 9 -22.62 34.67 4.20
N THR A 10 -21.41 34.62 4.73
CA THR A 10 -20.73 35.78 5.31
C THR A 10 -19.21 35.60 5.39
N ALA A 11 -18.50 36.71 5.22
CA ALA A 11 -17.08 36.88 5.48
C ALA A 11 -16.84 37.24 6.96
N THR A 12 -15.74 36.75 7.55
CA THR A 12 -14.97 37.34 8.68
C THR A 12 -13.68 36.51 8.82
N ALA A 13 -12.55 37.01 8.30
CA ALA A 13 -11.55 37.83 9.00
C ALA A 13 -10.55 36.97 9.84
N LEU A 14 -9.30 36.81 9.38
CA LEU A 14 -8.13 37.60 9.82
C LEU A 14 -7.75 37.24 11.28
N THR A 15 -6.72 36.44 11.58
CA THR A 15 -5.32 36.92 11.64
C THR A 15 -4.36 35.82 12.15
N LEU A 16 -3.21 35.73 11.46
CA LEU A 16 -1.83 35.64 11.92
C LEU A 16 -1.42 34.65 13.04
N THR A 17 -0.53 33.73 12.65
CA THR A 17 0.77 33.63 13.33
C THR A 17 1.87 33.51 12.30
N MET A 18 2.76 34.51 12.30
CA MET A 18 3.95 34.60 11.46
C MET A 18 5.14 33.99 12.20
N ALA A 19 6.02 33.26 11.49
CA ALA A 19 7.47 33.48 11.48
C ALA A 19 8.25 32.31 10.86
N ASN A 20 9.04 32.65 9.84
CA ASN A 20 10.35 32.08 9.46
C ASN A 20 10.44 30.66 8.88
N ALA A 21 10.40 30.56 7.54
CA ALA A 21 11.62 30.38 6.75
C ALA A 21 11.35 30.70 5.27
N ALA A 22 12.27 31.45 4.68
CA ALA A 22 12.23 31.94 3.32
C ALA A 22 12.29 30.82 2.29
N PHE A 23 11.40 30.84 1.29
CA PHE A 23 11.75 30.68 -0.12
C PHE A 23 10.77 31.49 -0.95
N ALA A 24 11.29 32.59 -1.50
CA ALA A 24 10.65 33.39 -2.51
C ALA A 24 10.57 32.62 -3.85
N GLN A 25 9.75 33.16 -4.75
CA GLN A 25 10.02 33.23 -6.19
C GLN A 25 9.42 32.13 -7.08
N THR A 26 8.26 32.50 -7.63
CA THR A 26 8.03 32.61 -9.09
C THR A 26 7.64 31.36 -9.88
N SER A 27 6.43 31.48 -10.41
CA SER A 27 5.95 30.95 -11.68
C SER A 27 7.03 30.57 -12.70
N ALA A 28 7.12 29.29 -13.02
CA ALA A 28 7.50 28.85 -14.36
C ALA A 28 6.92 27.45 -14.61
N GLN A 29 6.06 27.34 -15.62
CA GLN A 29 5.87 26.10 -16.36
C GLN A 29 7.22 25.42 -16.62
N ALA A 30 7.28 24.12 -16.36
CA ALA A 30 8.03 23.19 -17.19
C ALA A 30 7.20 21.91 -17.34
N PRO A 31 6.67 21.60 -18.55
CA PRO A 31 6.16 20.27 -18.82
C PRO A 31 7.37 19.34 -18.95
N MET A 32 7.69 18.59 -17.89
CA MET A 32 8.70 17.54 -18.01
C MET A 32 8.04 16.28 -18.58
N VAL A 33 7.95 16.24 -19.91
CA VAL A 33 7.70 15.01 -20.67
C VAL A 33 9.04 14.31 -20.90
N LEU A 34 9.42 13.27 -20.14
CA LEU A 34 10.34 12.22 -20.67
C LEU A 34 10.48 10.89 -19.90
N ALA A 35 9.42 10.25 -19.38
CA ALA A 35 9.54 8.81 -19.03
C ALA A 35 8.23 8.04 -19.19
N ALA A 36 7.58 8.17 -20.35
CA ALA A 36 6.31 7.52 -20.67
C ALA A 36 6.38 5.99 -20.88
N ASN A 37 7.45 5.31 -20.45
CA ASN A 37 7.54 3.84 -20.48
C ASN A 37 7.61 3.19 -19.08
N THR A 38 7.86 3.97 -18.02
CA THR A 38 8.03 3.43 -16.66
C THR A 38 6.73 3.54 -15.87
N THR A 39 5.95 4.62 -16.03
CA THR A 39 4.73 4.84 -15.24
C THR A 39 3.60 3.84 -15.53
N THR A 40 3.44 3.36 -16.77
CA THR A 40 2.33 2.44 -17.08
C THR A 40 2.57 1.01 -16.59
N GLN A 41 3.83 0.60 -16.48
CA GLN A 41 4.18 -0.72 -15.94
C GLN A 41 4.11 -0.70 -14.42
N GLU A 42 4.68 0.32 -13.76
CA GLU A 42 4.66 0.42 -12.31
C GLU A 42 3.23 0.59 -11.75
N VAL A 43 2.37 1.39 -12.38
CA VAL A 43 0.95 1.49 -11.95
C VAL A 43 0.18 0.18 -12.10
N LYS A 44 0.46 -0.60 -13.16
CA LYS A 44 -0.15 -1.93 -13.34
C LYS A 44 0.36 -2.92 -12.29
N GLU A 45 1.68 -2.90 -12.01
CA GLU A 45 2.30 -3.74 -10.99
C GLU A 45 1.81 -3.40 -9.59
N ASP A 46 1.71 -2.11 -9.23
CA ASP A 46 1.22 -1.64 -7.93
C ASP A 46 -0.25 -2.00 -7.68
N THR A 47 -1.09 -1.85 -8.72
CA THR A 47 -2.48 -2.29 -8.65
C THR A 47 -2.55 -3.80 -8.46
N SER A 48 -1.65 -4.56 -9.10
CA SER A 48 -1.58 -6.00 -8.91
C SER A 48 -1.10 -6.40 -7.51
N ASP A 49 -0.06 -5.76 -7.00
CA ASP A 49 0.54 -6.08 -5.70
C ASP A 49 -0.40 -5.74 -4.54
N THR A 50 -1.21 -4.69 -4.69
CA THR A 50 -2.21 -4.30 -3.68
C THR A 50 -3.28 -5.39 -3.52
N TRP A 51 -3.79 -5.94 -4.63
CA TRP A 51 -4.77 -7.03 -4.54
C TRP A 51 -4.13 -8.33 -4.05
N ILE A 52 -2.88 -8.64 -4.47
CA ILE A 52 -2.13 -9.81 -4.00
C ILE A 52 -1.98 -9.73 -2.49
N THR A 53 -1.46 -8.61 -1.97
CA THR A 53 -1.26 -8.39 -0.52
C THR A 53 -2.55 -8.55 0.25
N THR A 54 -3.64 -7.95 -0.25
CA THR A 54 -4.96 -8.05 0.38
C THR A 54 -5.46 -9.49 0.41
N LYS A 55 -5.28 -10.23 -0.68
CA LYS A 55 -5.68 -11.64 -0.77
C LYS A 55 -4.85 -12.54 0.13
N VAL A 56 -3.52 -12.36 0.15
CA VAL A 56 -2.61 -13.09 1.04
C VAL A 56 -3.00 -12.84 2.50
N LYS A 57 -3.18 -11.58 2.90
CA LYS A 57 -3.55 -11.24 4.27
C LYS A 57 -4.92 -11.81 4.64
N ALA A 58 -5.90 -11.77 3.75
CA ALA A 58 -7.21 -12.38 3.96
C ALA A 58 -7.10 -13.90 4.16
N ASP A 59 -6.37 -14.61 3.28
CA ASP A 59 -6.25 -16.06 3.35
C ASP A 59 -5.51 -16.50 4.63
N LEU A 60 -4.43 -15.80 5.00
CA LEU A 60 -3.69 -16.05 6.25
C LEU A 60 -4.52 -15.76 7.51
N LEU A 61 -5.41 -14.76 7.48
CA LEU A 61 -6.33 -14.47 8.59
C LEU A 61 -7.42 -15.53 8.74
N THR A 62 -7.83 -16.17 7.64
CA THR A 62 -8.83 -17.24 7.68
C THR A 62 -8.24 -18.60 8.01
N GLU A 63 -6.92 -18.78 7.85
CA GLU A 63 -6.25 -20.05 8.11
C GLU A 63 -6.17 -20.33 9.61
N LYS A 64 -6.76 -21.45 10.04
CA LYS A 64 -6.75 -21.83 11.45
C LYS A 64 -5.35 -22.24 11.89
N GLY A 65 -4.91 -21.68 13.00
CA GLY A 65 -3.62 -22.00 13.58
C GLY A 65 -2.46 -21.22 12.98
N ILE A 66 -2.69 -20.25 12.09
CA ILE A 66 -1.68 -19.25 11.72
C ILE A 66 -2.04 -17.93 12.41
N PRO A 67 -1.10 -17.24 13.08
CA PRO A 67 -1.36 -15.92 13.66
C PRO A 67 -1.39 -14.85 12.56
N GLY A 68 -2.38 -14.90 11.66
CA GLY A 68 -2.49 -13.99 10.51
C GLY A 68 -2.53 -12.50 10.89
N SER A 69 -2.98 -12.19 12.11
CA SER A 69 -2.98 -10.85 12.70
C SER A 69 -1.56 -10.32 12.97
N ASP A 70 -0.66 -11.21 13.37
CA ASP A 70 0.73 -10.90 13.74
C ASP A 70 1.70 -11.06 12.57
N ILE A 71 1.20 -11.55 11.43
CA ILE A 71 1.96 -11.67 10.19
C ILE A 71 1.80 -10.38 9.37
N LYS A 72 2.94 -9.75 9.13
CA LYS A 72 3.07 -8.64 8.19
C LYS A 72 3.40 -9.20 6.80
N VAL A 73 2.61 -8.75 5.83
CA VAL A 73 2.69 -9.14 4.43
C VAL A 73 3.06 -7.89 3.65
N GLU A 74 4.12 -7.97 2.86
CA GLU A 74 4.53 -6.94 1.93
C GLU A 74 4.71 -7.57 0.55
N THR A 75 4.20 -6.93 -0.50
CA THR A 75 4.36 -7.41 -1.87
C THR A 75 5.07 -6.34 -2.68
N ASN A 76 6.07 -6.74 -3.46
CA ASN A 76 6.77 -5.86 -4.39
C ASN A 76 7.00 -6.57 -5.73
N LYS A 77 6.41 -6.04 -6.79
CA LYS A 77 6.51 -6.52 -8.17
C LYS A 77 6.21 -8.02 -8.31
N GLY A 78 5.22 -8.52 -7.55
CA GLY A 78 4.83 -9.93 -7.47
C GLY A 78 5.64 -10.80 -6.50
N VAL A 79 6.62 -10.26 -5.78
CA VAL A 79 7.37 -10.98 -4.73
C VAL A 79 6.75 -10.68 -3.38
N VAL A 80 6.30 -11.72 -2.67
CA VAL A 80 5.65 -11.57 -1.36
C VAL A 80 6.64 -11.86 -0.25
N SER A 81 6.79 -10.94 0.68
CA SER A 81 7.58 -11.08 1.90
C SER A 81 6.68 -11.26 3.11
N LEU A 82 6.87 -12.38 3.81
CA LEU A 82 6.14 -12.74 5.03
C LEU A 82 7.07 -12.55 6.23
N SER A 83 6.61 -11.79 7.21
CA SER A 83 7.32 -11.57 8.47
C SER A 83 6.38 -11.63 9.66
N SER A 84 6.86 -12.13 10.80
CA SER A 84 6.09 -12.22 12.03
C SER A 84 6.89 -11.73 13.22
N MET A 85 6.23 -11.03 14.14
CA MET A 85 6.82 -10.68 15.44
C MET A 85 6.71 -11.85 16.43
N VAL A 86 5.70 -12.70 16.23
CA VAL A 86 5.45 -13.90 17.02
C VAL A 86 6.17 -15.08 16.39
N LYS A 87 6.60 -16.00 17.26
CA LYS A 87 7.22 -17.24 16.85
C LYS A 87 6.19 -18.20 16.22
N VAL A 88 6.58 -18.85 15.15
CA VAL A 88 5.76 -19.80 14.40
C VAL A 88 6.50 -21.12 14.23
N THR A 89 5.77 -22.22 14.22
CA THR A 89 6.30 -23.55 13.90
C THR A 89 6.68 -23.64 12.42
N GLU A 90 7.61 -24.54 12.08
CA GLU A 90 7.96 -24.82 10.68
C GLU A 90 6.74 -25.24 9.84
N ALA A 91 5.80 -25.98 10.44
CA ALA A 91 4.55 -26.37 9.79
C ALA A 91 3.71 -25.14 9.40
N GLN A 92 3.52 -24.18 10.32
CA GLN A 92 2.81 -22.94 10.03
C GLN A 92 3.51 -22.12 8.94
N LYS A 93 4.85 -22.04 8.99
CA LYS A 93 5.65 -21.38 7.95
C LYS A 93 5.42 -22.01 6.57
N ASN A 94 5.46 -23.34 6.48
CA ASN A 94 5.24 -24.06 5.22
C ASN A 94 3.82 -23.86 4.69
N THR A 95 2.81 -23.89 5.58
CA THR A 95 1.42 -23.62 5.21
C THR A 95 1.24 -22.19 4.71
N ALA A 96 1.80 -21.18 5.39
CA ALA A 96 1.74 -19.79 4.95
C ALA A 96 2.36 -19.59 3.56
N VAL A 97 3.52 -20.21 3.30
CA VAL A 97 4.15 -20.21 1.99
C VAL A 97 3.28 -20.89 0.94
N ALA A 98 2.70 -22.05 1.27
CA ALA A 98 1.84 -22.80 0.35
C ALA A 98 0.56 -22.03 -0.01
N ILE A 99 -0.07 -21.35 0.95
CA ILE A 99 -1.24 -20.49 0.72
C ILE A 99 -0.85 -19.32 -0.19
N THR A 100 0.24 -18.64 0.13
CA THR A 100 0.73 -17.48 -0.63
C THR A 100 1.04 -17.86 -2.08
N LYS A 101 1.70 -18.99 -2.31
CA LYS A 101 2.01 -19.49 -3.66
C LYS A 101 0.79 -19.85 -4.51
N LYS A 102 -0.36 -20.13 -3.90
CA LYS A 102 -1.60 -20.43 -4.64
C LYS A 102 -2.26 -19.17 -5.22
N ILE A 103 -1.86 -17.99 -4.76
CA ILE A 103 -2.44 -16.73 -5.21
C ILE A 103 -1.87 -16.38 -6.59
N LYS A 104 -2.76 -16.06 -7.53
CA LYS A 104 -2.37 -15.72 -8.90
C LYS A 104 -1.44 -14.49 -8.91
N GLY A 105 -0.48 -14.44 -9.81
CA GLY A 105 0.43 -13.29 -9.93
C GLY A 105 1.56 -13.23 -8.90
N VAL A 106 1.57 -14.14 -7.91
CA VAL A 106 2.74 -14.34 -7.05
C VAL A 106 3.85 -14.98 -7.87
N LYS A 107 4.98 -14.29 -7.97
CA LYS A 107 6.19 -14.75 -8.65
C LYS A 107 7.10 -15.50 -7.68
N ASP A 108 7.26 -14.97 -6.47
CA ASP A 108 8.11 -15.56 -5.43
C ASP A 108 7.56 -15.27 -4.02
N VAL A 109 7.96 -16.09 -3.05
CA VAL A 109 7.55 -15.97 -1.64
C VAL A 109 8.76 -16.10 -0.72
N SER A 110 9.09 -15.00 -0.06
CA SER A 110 10.11 -14.95 0.98
C SER A 110 9.47 -15.14 2.36
N ALA A 111 9.83 -16.24 3.03
CA ALA A 111 9.45 -16.53 4.41
C ALA A 111 10.62 -16.38 5.40
N ALA A 112 11.66 -15.64 5.01
CA ALA A 112 12.84 -15.42 5.83
C ALA A 112 12.54 -14.61 7.11
N GLY A 113 11.52 -13.75 7.07
CA GLY A 113 11.10 -12.93 8.20
C GLY A 113 10.20 -13.63 9.22
N LEU A 114 9.79 -14.88 8.96
CA LEU A 114 9.00 -15.67 9.91
C LEU A 114 9.93 -16.32 10.94
N LYS A 115 9.76 -15.95 12.21
CA LYS A 115 10.58 -16.50 13.30
C LYS A 115 10.16 -17.93 13.58
N ALA A 116 10.92 -18.89 13.06
CA ALA A 116 10.73 -20.32 13.33
C ALA A 116 11.21 -20.68 14.75
N GLU A 117 10.46 -21.52 15.47
CA GLU A 117 10.90 -22.20 16.71
C GLU A 117 11.57 -23.54 16.45
#